data_AF-A0A1Q3VVZ6-F1
#
_entry.id   AF-A0A1Q3VVZ6-F1
#
_cell.length_a   1.000
_cell.length_b   1.000
_cell.length_c   1.000
_cell.angle_alpha   90.00
_cell.angle_beta   90.00
_cell.angle_gamma   90.00
#
_symmetry.space_group_name_H-M   'P 1'
#
loop_
_entity.id
_entity.type
_entity.pdbx_description
1 polymer ?
#
loop_
_entity_poly.entity_id
_entity_poly.type
_entity_poly.pdbx_seq_one_letter_code
_entity_poly.pdbx_strand_id
1 'polypeptide(L)'
;MTSPRVYAIDGIVPVIDPSAYVHPSAVLIGDVIVGPGCYVGPCASLRGDFGRLILEAGANVQDTCVMHGFPGTDTVVEENGHIGHGAVLHGCRVGRNALVGMNAVIMDNAVVGAECIVAACAFVKAGMEIPSRSLVAGMPAKVVRTVSDQELAWKTEGTQTYQELARRCHATLVETEALTTVEPDRKRIAIEGVLPLVETKKLAAGNT
;
A
#
# COMPACT_ATOMS: atom_id res chain seq x y z
N MET A 1 -6.25 -22.74 -5.16
CA MET A 1 -6.18 -21.30 -4.85
C MET A 1 -7.35 -20.63 -5.52
N THR A 2 -8.17 -19.92 -4.77
CA THR A 2 -9.25 -19.09 -5.33
C THR A 2 -8.61 -17.94 -6.09
N SER A 3 -8.90 -17.85 -7.39
CA SER A 3 -8.44 -16.73 -8.22
C SER A 3 -8.95 -15.40 -7.65
N PRO A 4 -8.20 -14.29 -7.82
CA PRO A 4 -8.65 -12.99 -7.36
C PRO A 4 -9.98 -12.62 -8.01
N ARG A 5 -10.83 -11.91 -7.26
CA ARG A 5 -12.13 -11.46 -7.73
C ARG A 5 -11.94 -10.21 -8.61
N VAL A 6 -11.89 -10.44 -9.92
CA VAL A 6 -11.72 -9.42 -10.96
C VAL A 6 -12.98 -9.28 -11.80
N TYR A 7 -13.26 -8.07 -12.30
CA TYR A 7 -14.41 -7.76 -13.13
C TYR A 7 -14.00 -6.96 -14.36
N ALA A 8 -14.45 -7.43 -15.53
CA ALA A 8 -14.35 -6.66 -16.75
C ALA A 8 -15.49 -5.64 -16.84
N ILE A 9 -15.20 -4.47 -17.42
CA ILE A 9 -16.22 -3.48 -17.80
C ILE A 9 -15.82 -2.90 -19.16
N ASP A 10 -16.78 -2.77 -20.07
CA ASP A 10 -16.58 -2.29 -21.45
C ASP A 10 -15.45 -3.01 -22.21
N GLY A 11 -15.24 -4.29 -21.92
CA GLY A 11 -14.20 -5.12 -22.52
C GLY A 11 -12.80 -4.93 -21.94
N ILE A 12 -12.63 -4.04 -20.95
CA ILE A 12 -11.36 -3.82 -20.25
C ILE A 12 -11.28 -4.75 -19.04
N VAL A 13 -10.20 -5.52 -18.98
CA VAL A 13 -9.94 -6.53 -17.93
C VAL A 13 -8.71 -6.11 -17.12
N PRO A 14 -8.74 -6.24 -15.78
CA PRO A 14 -7.55 -6.02 -14.96
C PRO A 14 -6.37 -6.90 -15.40
N VAL A 15 -5.16 -6.32 -15.38
CA VAL A 15 -3.90 -7.00 -15.66
C VAL A 15 -3.16 -7.19 -14.34
N ILE A 16 -2.87 -8.44 -13.98
CA ILE A 16 -2.17 -8.78 -12.74
C ILE A 16 -0.95 -9.62 -13.09
N ASP A 17 0.23 -9.13 -12.70
CA ASP A 17 1.47 -9.90 -12.85
C ASP A 17 1.41 -11.20 -12.02
N PRO A 18 1.88 -12.36 -12.54
CA PRO A 18 1.81 -13.63 -11.83
C PRO A 18 2.55 -13.67 -10.49
N SER A 19 3.55 -12.79 -10.29
CA SER A 19 4.29 -12.69 -9.03
C SER A 19 3.61 -11.80 -7.99
N ALA A 20 2.61 -11.00 -8.39
CA ALA A 20 1.81 -10.22 -7.47
C ALA A 20 0.84 -11.11 -6.69
N TYR A 21 0.55 -10.72 -5.46
CA TYR A 21 -0.49 -11.35 -4.65
C TYR A 21 -1.68 -10.40 -4.52
N VAL A 22 -2.87 -10.86 -4.90
CA VAL A 22 -4.15 -10.15 -4.71
C VAL A 22 -5.06 -11.01 -3.86
N HIS A 23 -5.46 -10.50 -2.69
CA HIS A 23 -6.30 -11.25 -1.78
C HIS A 23 -7.67 -11.58 -2.41
N PRO A 24 -8.25 -12.80 -2.21
CA PRO A 24 -9.52 -13.19 -2.82
C PRO A 24 -10.73 -12.29 -2.48
N SER A 25 -10.66 -11.52 -1.39
CA SER A 25 -11.69 -10.54 -1.01
C SER A 25 -11.47 -9.13 -1.56
N ALA A 26 -10.33 -8.85 -2.20
CA ALA A 26 -10.13 -7.60 -2.92
C ALA A 26 -11.03 -7.56 -4.17
N VAL A 27 -11.39 -6.35 -4.62
CA VAL A 27 -12.23 -6.13 -5.80
C VAL A 27 -11.45 -5.27 -6.79
N LEU A 28 -11.20 -5.81 -7.97
CA LEU A 28 -10.54 -5.10 -9.08
C LEU A 28 -11.51 -5.03 -10.27
N ILE A 29 -11.74 -3.83 -10.80
CA ILE A 29 -12.71 -3.57 -11.88
C ILE A 29 -12.07 -2.72 -12.97
N GLY A 30 -12.13 -3.15 -14.23
CA GLY A 30 -11.72 -2.32 -15.38
C GLY A 30 -10.21 -2.16 -15.58
N ASP A 31 -9.77 -0.94 -15.92
CA ASP A 31 -8.38 -0.61 -16.25
C ASP A 31 -7.50 -0.51 -14.99
N VAL A 32 -7.20 -1.68 -14.42
CA VAL A 32 -6.33 -1.84 -13.24
C VAL A 32 -5.12 -2.67 -13.63
N ILE A 33 -3.92 -2.12 -13.41
CA ILE A 33 -2.65 -2.77 -13.72
C ILE A 33 -1.89 -2.98 -12.40
N VAL A 34 -1.64 -4.25 -12.07
CA VAL A 34 -0.88 -4.67 -10.88
C VAL A 34 0.46 -5.26 -11.33
N GLY A 35 1.54 -4.54 -11.06
CA GLY A 35 2.90 -4.90 -11.43
C GLY A 35 3.51 -6.04 -10.59
N PRO A 36 4.74 -6.46 -10.92
CA PRO A 36 5.38 -7.62 -10.31
C PRO A 36 5.68 -7.42 -8.83
N GLY A 37 5.52 -8.49 -8.05
CA GLY A 37 5.80 -8.51 -6.61
C GLY A 37 4.90 -7.60 -5.77
N CYS A 38 3.80 -7.07 -6.34
CA CYS A 38 2.84 -6.27 -5.60
C CYS A 38 2.06 -7.09 -4.58
N TYR A 39 1.61 -6.43 -3.51
CA TYR A 39 0.67 -6.98 -2.54
C TYR A 39 -0.62 -6.15 -2.52
N VAL A 40 -1.76 -6.79 -2.74
CA VAL A 40 -3.10 -6.19 -2.56
C VAL A 40 -3.84 -6.94 -1.45
N GLY A 41 -4.11 -6.23 -0.36
CA GLY A 41 -4.69 -6.78 0.86
C GLY A 41 -6.19 -7.07 0.78
N PRO A 42 -6.74 -7.73 1.82
CA PRO A 42 -8.15 -8.06 1.88
C PRO A 42 -9.04 -6.81 1.83
N CYS A 43 -10.17 -6.94 1.14
CA CYS A 43 -11.19 -5.90 1.04
C CYS A 43 -10.71 -4.57 0.41
N ALA A 44 -9.54 -4.53 -0.23
CA ALA A 44 -9.13 -3.40 -1.06
C ALA A 44 -10.06 -3.28 -2.29
N SER A 45 -10.43 -2.05 -2.65
CA SER A 45 -11.30 -1.74 -3.78
C SER A 45 -10.54 -0.89 -4.79
N LEU A 46 -10.16 -1.49 -5.91
CA LEU A 46 -9.48 -0.85 -7.02
C LEU A 46 -10.42 -0.78 -8.21
N ARG A 47 -10.97 0.40 -8.46
CA ARG A 47 -12.00 0.59 -9.46
C ARG A 47 -11.48 1.51 -10.58
N GLY A 48 -11.05 0.90 -11.67
CA GLY A 48 -10.60 1.55 -12.89
C GLY A 48 -11.71 1.61 -13.96
N ASP A 49 -12.92 1.97 -13.54
CA ASP A 49 -14.08 2.12 -14.44
C ASP A 49 -14.17 3.53 -15.07
N PHE A 50 -13.43 4.51 -14.55
CA PHE A 50 -13.28 5.84 -15.14
C PHE A 50 -11.83 6.14 -15.56
N GLY A 51 -10.91 6.15 -14.60
CA GLY A 51 -9.48 6.36 -14.83
C GLY A 51 -8.68 5.07 -14.68
N ARG A 52 -7.47 5.03 -15.24
CA ARG A 52 -6.57 3.88 -15.09
C ARG A 52 -5.92 3.87 -13.72
N LEU A 53 -5.79 2.69 -13.13
CA LEU A 53 -5.08 2.49 -11.87
C LEU A 53 -3.81 1.69 -12.13
N ILE A 54 -2.65 2.18 -11.66
CA ILE A 54 -1.35 1.54 -11.89
C ILE A 54 -0.64 1.34 -10.56
N LEU A 55 -0.31 0.09 -10.25
CA LEU A 55 0.64 -0.28 -9.20
C LEU A 55 1.92 -0.77 -9.87
N GLU A 56 3.01 -0.06 -9.68
CA GLU A 56 4.33 -0.47 -10.17
C GLU A 56 5.00 -1.49 -9.25
N ALA A 57 6.13 -2.03 -9.69
CA ALA A 57 6.80 -3.17 -9.07
C ALA A 57 7.03 -2.98 -7.56
N GLY A 58 6.72 -4.04 -6.80
CA GLY A 58 6.95 -4.11 -5.36
C GLY A 58 6.10 -3.18 -4.50
N ALA A 59 5.12 -2.47 -5.09
CA ALA A 59 4.18 -1.64 -4.35
C ALA A 59 3.19 -2.47 -3.52
N ASN A 60 2.64 -1.89 -2.46
CA ASN A 60 1.57 -2.52 -1.69
C ASN A 60 0.37 -1.59 -1.47
N VAL A 61 -0.82 -2.18 -1.62
CA VAL A 61 -2.12 -1.59 -1.28
C VAL A 61 -2.74 -2.46 -0.21
N GLN A 62 -2.78 -1.95 1.02
CA GLN A 62 -3.15 -2.74 2.17
C GLN A 62 -4.67 -2.89 2.32
N ASP A 63 -5.06 -3.53 3.42
CA ASP A 63 -6.42 -3.87 3.78
C ASP A 63 -7.33 -2.66 3.66
N THR A 64 -8.51 -2.84 3.07
CA THR A 64 -9.59 -1.84 3.00
C THR A 64 -9.25 -0.52 2.28
N CYS A 65 -8.11 -0.43 1.59
CA CYS A 65 -7.79 0.74 0.77
C CYS A 65 -8.78 0.91 -0.38
N VAL A 66 -9.01 2.17 -0.78
CA VAL A 66 -9.80 2.52 -1.96
C VAL A 66 -8.92 3.26 -2.95
N MET A 67 -8.92 2.81 -4.21
CA MET A 67 -8.22 3.46 -5.31
C MET A 67 -9.18 3.68 -6.48
N HIS A 68 -9.27 4.92 -6.94
CA HIS A 68 -10.16 5.35 -8.01
C HIS A 68 -9.54 6.56 -8.75
N GLY A 69 -10.18 7.05 -9.81
CA GLY A 69 -9.71 8.20 -10.58
C GLY A 69 -10.80 8.82 -11.43
N PHE A 70 -10.48 9.93 -12.09
CA PHE A 70 -11.38 10.58 -13.06
C PHE A 70 -11.14 10.07 -14.48
N PRO A 71 -12.13 10.21 -15.38
CA PRO A 71 -11.94 9.91 -16.80
C PRO A 71 -10.70 10.60 -17.38
N GLY A 72 -9.88 9.85 -18.11
CA GLY A 72 -8.66 10.38 -18.76
C GLY A 72 -7.50 10.68 -17.81
N THR A 73 -7.57 10.23 -16.55
CA THR A 73 -6.47 10.35 -15.58
C THR A 73 -5.95 8.99 -15.16
N ASP A 74 -4.70 8.96 -14.72
CA ASP A 74 -4.07 7.80 -14.11
C ASP A 74 -3.88 8.04 -12.61
N THR A 75 -4.32 7.11 -11.78
CA THR A 75 -3.92 7.04 -10.38
C THR A 75 -2.75 6.06 -10.29
N VAL A 76 -1.58 6.52 -9.84
CA VAL A 76 -0.34 5.74 -9.91
C VAL A 76 0.31 5.62 -8.54
N VAL A 77 0.67 4.40 -8.19
CA VAL A 77 1.58 4.08 -7.09
C VAL A 77 2.86 3.54 -7.71
N GLU A 78 3.91 4.35 -7.67
CA GLU A 78 5.20 4.01 -8.27
C GLU A 78 5.95 2.93 -7.48
N GLU A 79 7.07 2.49 -8.04
CA GLU A 79 7.87 1.38 -7.52
C GLU A 79 8.12 1.49 -6.01
N ASN A 80 7.90 0.40 -5.29
CA ASN A 80 8.01 0.31 -3.83
C ASN A 80 7.09 1.29 -3.07
N GLY A 81 6.03 1.82 -3.69
CA GLY A 81 5.03 2.63 -3.00
C GLY A 81 4.29 1.81 -1.93
N HIS A 82 3.97 2.44 -0.80
CA HIS A 82 3.42 1.77 0.37
C HIS A 82 2.14 2.46 0.82
N ILE A 83 0.99 1.85 0.54
CA ILE A 83 -0.32 2.43 0.83
C ILE A 83 -0.91 1.73 2.05
N GLY A 84 -0.89 2.44 3.17
CA GLY A 84 -1.31 1.97 4.48
C GLY A 84 -2.80 1.68 4.57
N HIS A 85 -3.16 0.75 5.46
CA HIS A 85 -4.53 0.27 5.66
C HIS A 85 -5.59 1.40 5.63
N GLY A 86 -6.68 1.20 4.89
CA GLY A 86 -7.82 2.11 4.84
C GLY A 86 -7.56 3.45 4.15
N ALA A 87 -6.39 3.67 3.54
CA ALA A 87 -6.12 4.89 2.78
C ALA A 87 -6.99 4.99 1.51
N VAL A 88 -7.28 6.22 1.10
CA VAL A 88 -8.03 6.54 -0.12
C VAL A 88 -7.13 7.29 -1.10
N LEU A 89 -6.97 6.75 -2.30
CA LEU A 89 -6.27 7.37 -3.42
C LEU A 89 -7.27 7.71 -4.53
N HIS A 90 -7.31 8.97 -4.95
CA HIS A 90 -8.20 9.43 -6.00
C HIS A 90 -7.44 10.32 -6.99
N GLY A 91 -7.25 9.85 -8.23
CA GLY A 91 -6.64 10.64 -9.32
C GLY A 91 -5.23 11.19 -9.03
N CYS A 92 -4.46 10.54 -8.16
CA CYS A 92 -3.19 11.05 -7.64
C CYS A 92 -1.98 10.22 -8.09
N ARG A 93 -0.78 10.79 -7.93
CA ARG A 93 0.50 10.09 -8.14
C ARG A 93 1.27 9.99 -6.84
N VAL A 94 1.58 8.76 -6.42
CA VAL A 94 2.42 8.43 -5.28
C VAL A 94 3.78 7.99 -5.79
N GLY A 95 4.80 8.80 -5.53
CA GLY A 95 6.14 8.61 -6.04
C GLY A 95 6.89 7.41 -5.47
N ARG A 96 7.96 7.02 -6.16
CA ARG A 96 8.81 5.89 -5.79
C ARG A 96 9.17 5.86 -4.31
N ASN A 97 9.03 4.69 -3.70
CA ASN A 97 9.36 4.44 -2.30
C ASN A 97 8.64 5.37 -1.29
N ALA A 98 7.56 6.07 -1.68
CA ALA A 98 6.76 6.85 -0.74
C ALA A 98 5.86 5.95 0.13
N LEU A 99 5.49 6.44 1.31
CA LEU A 99 4.53 5.82 2.21
C LEU A 99 3.33 6.75 2.41
N VAL A 100 2.14 6.22 2.17
CA VAL A 100 0.87 6.83 2.55
C VAL A 100 0.38 6.14 3.83
N GLY A 101 0.29 6.89 4.91
CA GLY A 101 -0.12 6.36 6.22
C GLY A 101 -1.56 5.85 6.20
N MET A 102 -1.86 4.95 7.14
CA MET A 102 -3.20 4.38 7.30
C MET A 102 -4.27 5.48 7.41
N ASN A 103 -5.43 5.25 6.79
CA ASN A 103 -6.57 6.17 6.73
C ASN A 103 -6.26 7.58 6.19
N ALA A 104 -5.13 7.78 5.50
CA ALA A 104 -4.88 9.04 4.79
C ALA A 104 -5.72 9.12 3.50
N VAL A 105 -6.05 10.33 3.08
CA VAL A 105 -6.77 10.60 1.83
C VAL A 105 -5.90 11.47 0.94
N ILE A 106 -5.66 11.01 -0.29
CA ILE A 106 -4.88 11.70 -1.32
C ILE A 106 -5.82 12.04 -2.48
N MET A 107 -6.08 13.33 -2.65
CA MET A 107 -7.03 13.86 -3.63
C MET A 107 -6.43 14.03 -5.03
N ASP A 108 -7.30 14.36 -5.97
CA ASP A 108 -7.03 14.46 -7.40
C ASP A 108 -5.86 15.36 -7.77
N ASN A 109 -5.06 14.92 -8.74
CA ASN A 109 -3.89 15.63 -9.25
C ASN A 109 -2.84 15.97 -8.18
N ALA A 110 -2.95 15.42 -6.97
CA ALA A 110 -1.90 15.54 -5.98
C ALA A 110 -0.70 14.67 -6.40
N VAL A 111 0.49 15.20 -6.18
CA VAL A 111 1.75 14.51 -6.43
C VAL A 111 2.48 14.37 -5.11
N VAL A 112 2.57 13.14 -4.61
CA VAL A 112 3.42 12.80 -3.48
C VAL A 112 4.80 12.46 -4.01
N GLY A 113 5.80 13.28 -3.75
CA GLY A 113 7.17 13.03 -4.21
C GLY A 113 7.76 11.71 -3.72
N ALA A 114 8.84 11.27 -4.39
CA ALA A 114 9.55 10.06 -4.00
C ALA A 114 10.04 10.12 -2.54
N GLU A 115 10.10 8.99 -1.85
CA GLU A 115 10.60 8.86 -0.47
C GLU A 115 9.81 9.67 0.58
N CYS A 116 8.64 10.19 0.23
CA CYS A 116 7.77 10.88 1.18
C CYS A 116 7.16 9.94 2.20
N ILE A 117 6.83 10.48 3.37
CA ILE A 117 6.00 9.83 4.37
C ILE A 117 4.80 10.74 4.62
N VAL A 118 3.62 10.32 4.20
CA VAL A 118 2.35 10.94 4.58
C VAL A 118 1.87 10.27 5.87
N ALA A 119 1.65 11.06 6.91
CA ALA A 119 1.22 10.55 8.21
C ALA A 119 -0.18 9.92 8.14
N ALA A 120 -0.46 9.04 9.11
CA ALA A 120 -1.79 8.47 9.28
C ALA A 120 -2.85 9.58 9.41
N CYS A 121 -4.04 9.32 8.86
CA CYS A 121 -5.18 10.25 8.87
C CYS A 121 -4.90 11.64 8.26
N ALA A 122 -3.85 11.80 7.44
CA ALA A 122 -3.59 13.06 6.76
C ALA A 122 -4.53 13.25 5.55
N PHE A 123 -4.87 14.51 5.25
CA PHE A 123 -5.68 14.89 4.09
C PHE A 123 -4.87 15.75 3.12
N VAL A 124 -4.37 15.14 2.04
CA VAL A 124 -3.63 15.82 0.98
C VAL A 124 -4.64 16.34 -0.05
N LYS A 125 -4.69 17.67 -0.18
CA LYS A 125 -5.67 18.36 -1.04
C LYS A 125 -5.36 18.19 -2.52
N ALA A 126 -6.39 18.38 -3.36
CA ALA A 126 -6.26 18.27 -4.81
C ALA A 126 -5.20 19.25 -5.34
N GLY A 127 -4.41 18.79 -6.31
CA GLY A 127 -3.32 19.55 -6.94
C GLY A 127 -2.14 19.87 -6.01
N MET A 128 -2.09 19.31 -4.79
CA MET A 128 -0.97 19.54 -3.90
C MET A 128 0.27 18.79 -4.39
N GLU A 129 1.33 19.53 -4.68
CA GLU A 129 2.65 18.97 -5.00
C GLU A 129 3.50 18.93 -3.72
N ILE A 130 3.91 17.72 -3.33
CA ILE A 130 4.74 17.47 -2.16
C ILE A 130 6.16 17.16 -2.66
N PRO A 131 7.18 17.94 -2.26
CA PRO A 131 8.57 17.66 -2.61
C PRO A 131 9.02 16.30 -2.10
N SER A 132 9.89 15.63 -2.85
CA SER A 132 10.51 14.36 -2.43
C SER A 132 11.09 14.43 -1.02
N ARG A 133 11.08 13.28 -0.35
CA ARG A 133 11.63 13.08 0.99
C ARG A 133 10.98 13.98 2.06
N SER A 134 9.71 14.34 1.88
CA SER A 134 8.94 15.14 2.85
C SER A 134 8.11 14.26 3.79
N LEU A 135 8.12 14.59 5.08
CA LEU A 135 7.14 14.13 6.05
C LEU A 135 5.96 15.12 6.02
N VAL A 136 4.76 14.62 5.71
CA VAL A 136 3.55 15.43 5.56
C VAL A 136 2.49 14.95 6.54
N ALA A 137 1.83 15.86 7.25
CA ALA A 137 0.82 15.49 8.25
C ALA A 137 -0.30 16.53 8.38
N GLY A 138 -1.44 16.08 8.92
CA GLY A 138 -2.57 16.94 9.29
C GLY A 138 -3.72 16.97 8.27
N MET A 139 -4.77 17.71 8.62
CA MET A 139 -5.95 17.93 7.78
C MET A 139 -6.34 19.43 7.81
N PRO A 140 -6.07 20.20 6.75
CA PRO A 140 -5.31 19.81 5.55
C PRO A 140 -3.84 19.54 5.86
N ALA A 141 -3.25 18.63 5.10
CA ALA A 141 -1.87 18.20 5.28
C ALA A 141 -0.88 19.34 4.94
N LYS A 142 0.22 19.40 5.70
CA LYS A 142 1.34 20.32 5.46
C LYS A 142 2.66 19.56 5.56
N VAL A 143 3.66 20.01 4.82
CA VAL A 143 5.04 19.54 4.99
C VAL A 143 5.50 19.95 6.39
N VAL A 144 5.89 18.97 7.20
CA VAL A 144 6.36 19.18 8.57
C VAL A 144 7.87 19.33 8.60
N ARG A 145 8.58 18.43 7.91
CA ARG A 145 10.04 18.37 7.81
C ARG A 145 10.46 17.37 6.73
N THR A 146 11.76 17.25 6.51
CA THR A 146 12.33 16.17 5.69
C THR A 146 12.30 14.83 6.45
N VAL A 147 12.10 13.74 5.70
CA VAL A 147 12.22 12.35 6.17
C VAL A 147 13.69 12.06 6.46
N SER A 148 13.96 11.51 7.65
CA SER A 148 15.32 11.12 8.01
C SER A 148 15.74 9.80 7.34
N ASP A 149 17.04 9.56 7.20
CA ASP A 149 17.58 8.33 6.62
C ASP A 149 17.10 7.07 7.36
N GLN A 150 17.00 7.17 8.69
CA GLN A 150 16.48 6.09 9.52
C GLN A 150 15.00 5.79 9.22
N GLU A 151 14.17 6.83 9.06
CA GLU A 151 12.75 6.65 8.72
C GLU A 151 12.59 6.08 7.31
N LEU A 152 13.44 6.48 6.38
CA LEU A 152 13.45 5.96 5.02
C LEU A 152 13.89 4.48 4.98
N ALA A 153 14.94 4.11 5.72
CA ALA A 153 15.40 2.73 5.84
C ALA A 153 14.30 1.85 6.45
N TRP A 154 13.73 2.27 7.58
CA TRP A 154 12.60 1.57 8.22
C TRP A 154 11.41 1.39 7.27
N LYS A 155 11.04 2.42 6.51
CA LYS A 155 9.96 2.35 5.52
C LYS A 155 10.28 1.35 4.41
N THR A 156 11.53 1.32 3.95
CA THR A 156 11.98 0.43 2.88
C THR A 156 11.94 -1.02 3.33
N GLU A 157 12.42 -1.33 4.54
CA GLU A 157 12.31 -2.65 5.18
C GLU A 157 10.84 -3.07 5.37
N GLY A 158 9.99 -2.15 5.82
CA GLY A 158 8.55 -2.39 5.92
C GLY A 158 7.91 -2.73 4.57
N THR A 159 8.38 -2.13 3.48
CA THR A 159 7.91 -2.44 2.11
C THR A 159 8.40 -3.82 1.65
N GLN A 160 9.66 -4.16 1.91
CA GLN A 160 10.21 -5.49 1.63
C GLN A 160 9.46 -6.60 2.40
N THR A 161 9.01 -6.31 3.62
CA THR A 161 8.18 -7.23 4.41
C THR A 161 6.88 -7.57 3.69
N TYR A 162 6.25 -6.62 3.00
CA TYR A 162 5.05 -6.87 2.20
C TYR A 162 5.34 -7.63 0.90
N GLN A 163 6.50 -7.41 0.29
CA GLN A 163 6.94 -8.20 -0.87
C GLN A 163 7.18 -9.66 -0.48
N GLU A 164 7.77 -9.90 0.70
CA GLU A 164 7.90 -11.25 1.24
C GLU A 164 6.54 -11.84 1.64
N LEU A 165 5.64 -11.01 2.19
CA LEU A 165 4.27 -11.44 2.47
C LEU A 165 3.55 -11.90 1.19
N ALA A 166 3.72 -11.22 0.06
CA ALA A 166 3.16 -11.65 -1.22
C ALA A 166 3.65 -13.05 -1.62
N ARG A 167 4.96 -13.31 -1.52
CA ARG A 167 5.55 -14.64 -1.79
C ARG A 167 5.01 -15.69 -0.82
N ARG A 168 4.96 -15.36 0.47
CA ARG A 168 4.46 -16.26 1.51
C ARG A 168 2.98 -16.57 1.33
N CYS A 169 2.17 -15.61 0.93
CA CYS A 169 0.76 -15.84 0.64
C CYS A 169 0.58 -16.83 -0.51
N HIS A 170 1.34 -16.69 -1.59
CA HIS A 170 1.37 -17.71 -2.66
C HIS A 170 1.81 -19.08 -2.14
N ALA A 171 2.80 -19.14 -1.25
CA ALA A 171 3.34 -20.40 -0.78
C ALA A 171 2.46 -21.11 0.26
N THR A 172 1.80 -20.36 1.16
CA THR A 172 1.23 -20.95 2.38
C THR A 172 -0.17 -20.47 2.76
N LEU A 173 -0.72 -19.43 2.13
CA LEU A 173 -2.07 -18.97 2.48
C LEU A 173 -3.12 -19.92 1.88
N VAL A 174 -3.94 -20.47 2.76
CA VAL A 174 -5.06 -21.35 2.40
C VAL A 174 -6.32 -20.90 3.13
N GLU A 175 -7.45 -20.93 2.43
CA GLU A 175 -8.76 -20.83 3.06
C GLU A 175 -8.97 -22.05 3.96
N THR A 176 -9.43 -21.85 5.19
CA THR A 176 -9.59 -22.89 6.20
C THR A 176 -10.78 -22.59 7.10
N GLU A 177 -11.30 -23.62 7.76
CA GLU A 177 -12.27 -23.46 8.84
C GLU A 177 -11.60 -22.93 10.11
N ALA A 178 -12.39 -22.23 10.94
CA ALA A 178 -11.92 -21.72 12.20
C ALA A 178 -11.75 -22.85 13.23
N LEU A 179 -10.63 -22.86 13.95
CA LEU A 179 -10.45 -23.71 15.12
C LEU A 179 -11.43 -23.30 16.23
N THR A 180 -12.07 -24.27 16.88
CA THR A 180 -13.02 -24.01 17.97
C THR A 180 -12.36 -23.85 19.34
N THR A 181 -11.07 -24.19 19.45
CA THR A 181 -10.27 -24.07 20.68
C THR A 181 -8.87 -23.57 20.34
N VAL A 182 -8.21 -22.92 21.32
CA VAL A 182 -6.82 -22.47 21.18
C VAL A 182 -5.90 -23.65 21.43
N GLU A 183 -4.94 -23.86 20.52
CA GLU A 183 -3.90 -24.89 20.67
C GLU A 183 -2.97 -24.56 21.86
N PRO A 184 -2.63 -25.52 22.74
CA PRO A 184 -1.71 -25.29 23.86
C PRO A 184 -0.34 -24.72 23.44
N ASP A 185 0.18 -25.15 22.29
CA ASP A 185 1.48 -24.74 21.75
C ASP A 185 1.32 -23.94 20.43
N ARG A 186 0.31 -23.06 20.38
CA ARG A 186 -0.02 -22.29 19.16
C ARG A 186 1.21 -21.55 18.61
N LYS A 187 1.57 -21.89 17.37
CA LYS A 187 2.72 -21.29 16.68
C LYS A 187 2.52 -19.78 16.48
N ARG A 188 3.62 -19.03 16.60
CA ARG A 188 3.68 -17.60 16.27
C ARG A 188 4.39 -17.43 14.93
N ILE A 189 3.94 -16.45 14.15
CA ILE A 189 4.70 -16.01 12.97
C ILE A 189 5.88 -15.19 13.49
N ALA A 190 7.10 -15.67 13.26
CA ALA A 190 8.32 -14.93 13.52
C ALA A 190 8.81 -14.32 12.21
N ILE A 191 9.02 -13.01 12.19
CA ILE A 191 9.69 -12.29 11.10
C ILE A 191 10.86 -11.57 11.76
N GLU A 192 12.08 -12.03 11.49
CA GLU A 192 13.29 -11.47 12.10
C GLU A 192 13.56 -10.05 11.57
N GLY A 193 14.05 -9.17 12.45
CA GLY A 193 14.54 -7.84 12.07
C GLY A 193 13.48 -6.76 11.80
N VAL A 194 12.19 -7.09 11.78
CA VAL A 194 11.12 -6.10 11.53
C VAL A 194 10.61 -5.53 12.84
N LEU A 195 10.83 -4.23 13.07
CA LEU A 195 10.41 -3.54 14.28
C LEU A 195 9.48 -2.35 13.97
N PRO A 196 8.55 -2.02 14.87
CA PRO A 196 7.85 -0.73 14.82
C PRO A 196 8.83 0.44 14.80
N LEU A 197 8.49 1.54 14.10
CA LEU A 197 9.35 2.73 14.01
C LEU A 197 9.73 3.28 15.38
N VAL A 198 8.79 3.24 16.33
CA VAL A 198 9.00 3.72 17.71
C VAL A 198 10.10 2.91 18.41
N GLU A 199 10.14 1.59 18.21
CA GLU A 199 11.17 0.72 18.79
C GLU A 199 12.51 0.88 18.09
N THR A 200 12.49 1.00 16.76
CA THR A 200 13.68 1.30 15.93
C THR A 200 14.36 2.59 16.40
N LYS A 201 13.58 3.62 16.72
CA LYS A 201 14.08 4.89 17.28
C LYS A 201 14.67 4.73 18.68
N LYS A 202 14.07 3.91 19.54
CA LYS A 202 14.58 3.65 20.91
C LYS A 202 15.95 2.94 20.87
N LEU A 203 16.08 1.92 20.02
CA LEU A 203 17.34 1.18 19.84
C LEU A 203 18.47 2.10 19.36
N ALA A 204 18.19 2.95 18.36
CA ALA A 204 19.19 3.90 17.86
C ALA A 204 19.57 4.98 18.88
N ALA A 205 18.66 5.31 19.80
CA ALA A 205 18.92 6.27 20.87
C ALA A 205 19.66 5.66 22.09
N GLY A 206 19.96 4.37 22.10
CA GLY A 206 20.61 3.69 23.23
C GLY A 206 19.74 3.56 24.49
N ASN A 207 18.42 3.80 24.37
CA ASN A 207 17.47 3.72 25.46
C ASN A 207 16.78 2.35 25.43
N THR A 208 17.41 1.35 26.05
CA THR A 208 16.78 0.05 26.39
C THR A 208 15.94 0.15 27.64
#